data_AF-A0A813IMI1-F1
#
_entry.id   AF-A0A813IMI1-F1
#
_cell.length_a   1.000
_cell.length_b   1.000
_cell.length_c   1.000
_cell.angle_alpha   90.00
_cell.angle_beta   90.00
_cell.angle_gamma   90.00
#
_symmetry.space_group_name_H-M   'P 1'
#
loop_
_entity.id
_entity.type
_entity.pdbx_description
1 polymer ?
#
loop_
_entity_poly.entity_id
_entity_poly.type
_entity_poly.pdbx_seq_one_letter_code
_entity_poly.pdbx_strand_id
1 'polypeptide(L)'
;MRSGASIFRENSPAFEPPFVEALELPMTTLDTLFGQGPEFQLVKIDTGGSELGILKGGEHTIQRAELILLKASVLPINREAPSLADLILELRRLGFQLVDVADVEYEVSTGAAPNAGTGAARQVAQVSALFAKNSSRFAHPLQPEEAMASTYSQELEAAR
;
A
#
# COMPACT_ATOMS: atom_id res chain seq x y z
N MET A 1 1.94 -0.71 -27.92
CA MET A 1 2.75 0.15 -27.03
C MET A 1 1.91 0.41 -25.79
N ARG A 2 2.38 0.06 -24.58
CA ARG A 2 1.68 0.40 -23.33
C ARG A 2 2.34 1.67 -22.81
N SER A 3 1.58 2.76 -22.73
CA SER A 3 1.98 3.99 -22.05
C SER A 3 1.45 3.98 -20.62
N GLY A 4 2.18 4.59 -19.70
CA GLY A 4 1.78 4.80 -18.31
C GLY A 4 2.18 6.20 -17.87
N ALA A 5 1.51 6.72 -16.84
CA ALA A 5 1.83 8.00 -16.22
C ALA A 5 1.90 7.80 -14.70
N SER A 6 2.96 8.29 -14.09
CA SER A 6 3.11 8.34 -12.64
C SER A 6 3.77 9.65 -12.25
N ILE A 7 3.48 10.13 -11.04
CA ILE A 7 4.19 11.25 -10.42
C ILE A 7 5.66 10.86 -10.16
N PHE A 8 5.91 9.59 -9.85
CA PHE A 8 7.24 9.08 -9.54
C PHE A 8 7.79 8.27 -10.69
N ARG A 9 9.03 8.57 -11.08
CA ARG A 9 9.71 7.85 -12.17
C ARG A 9 9.94 6.39 -11.77
N GLU A 10 9.57 5.47 -12.66
CA GLU A 10 9.89 4.05 -12.50
C GLU A 10 11.40 3.81 -12.63
N ASN A 11 11.94 2.93 -11.81
CA ASN A 11 13.34 2.54 -11.77
C ASN A 11 13.64 1.43 -12.78
N SER A 12 13.37 1.67 -14.06
CA SER A 12 13.70 0.73 -15.13
C SER A 12 14.20 1.47 -16.39
N PRO A 13 15.03 0.81 -17.24
CA PRO A 13 15.56 1.44 -18.46
C PRO A 13 14.49 1.92 -19.44
N ALA A 14 13.27 1.35 -19.37
CA ALA A 14 12.15 1.74 -20.21
C ALA A 14 11.59 3.13 -19.85
N PHE A 15 11.89 3.65 -18.66
CA PHE A 15 11.44 4.95 -18.15
C PHE A 15 12.58 5.97 -18.04
N GLU A 16 13.60 5.80 -18.89
CA GLU A 16 14.69 6.76 -19.08
C GLU A 16 14.62 7.45 -20.45
N PRO A 17 15.23 8.63 -20.62
CA PRO A 17 15.29 9.30 -21.92
C PRO A 17 15.92 8.39 -22.99
N PRO A 18 15.39 8.40 -24.23
CA PRO A 18 14.36 9.30 -24.77
C PRO A 18 12.91 8.78 -24.63
N PHE A 19 12.66 7.74 -23.84
CA PHE A 19 11.37 7.04 -23.80
C PHE A 19 10.37 7.62 -22.79
N VAL A 20 10.75 8.70 -22.11
CA VAL A 20 9.96 9.37 -21.08
C VAL A 20 9.79 10.85 -21.42
N GLU A 21 8.58 11.37 -21.18
CA GLU A 21 8.23 12.78 -21.31
C GLU A 21 7.69 13.29 -19.97
N ALA A 22 8.07 14.51 -19.58
CA ALA A 22 7.54 15.16 -18.40
C ALA A 22 6.33 16.02 -18.78
N LEU A 23 5.23 15.87 -18.03
CA LEU A 23 3.99 16.63 -18.22
C LEU A 23 3.63 17.33 -16.92
N GLU A 24 3.39 18.64 -16.99
CA GLU A 24 2.85 19.41 -15.87
C GLU A 24 1.32 19.44 -15.96
N LEU A 25 0.66 18.98 -14.89
CA LEU A 25 -0.80 18.96 -14.79
C LEU A 25 -1.25 19.62 -13.47
N PRO A 26 -2.36 20.36 -13.47
CA PRO A 26 -2.95 20.83 -12.22
C PRO A 26 -3.42 19.64 -11.38
N MET A 27 -3.16 19.70 -10.07
CA MET A 27 -3.61 18.69 -9.11
C MET A 27 -4.52 19.33 -8.06
N THR A 28 -5.41 18.53 -7.50
CA THR A 28 -6.26 18.88 -6.35
C THR A 28 -6.27 17.73 -5.37
N THR A 29 -6.80 17.96 -4.17
CA THR A 29 -6.90 16.92 -3.14
C THR A 29 -8.27 16.23 -3.16
N LEU A 30 -8.36 15.03 -2.61
CA LEU A 30 -9.65 14.34 -2.48
C LEU A 30 -10.62 15.15 -1.61
N ASP A 31 -10.14 15.79 -0.53
CA ASP A 31 -10.99 16.60 0.34
C ASP A 31 -11.55 17.84 -0.36
N THR A 32 -10.79 18.43 -1.29
CA THR A 32 -11.28 19.54 -2.12
C THR A 32 -12.30 19.04 -3.13
N LEU A 33 -12.04 17.89 -3.76
CA LEU A 33 -12.90 17.32 -4.79
C LEU A 33 -14.26 16.86 -4.23
N PHE A 34 -14.27 16.25 -3.05
CA PHE A 34 -15.47 15.66 -2.48
C PHE A 34 -16.12 16.50 -1.37
N GLY A 35 -15.40 17.42 -0.70
CA GLY A 35 -15.94 18.23 0.39
C GLY A 35 -16.74 17.38 1.40
N GLN A 36 -17.98 17.79 1.69
CA GLN A 36 -18.94 17.06 2.54
C GLN A 36 -19.76 16.00 1.77
N GLY A 37 -19.23 15.47 0.66
CA GLY A 37 -19.89 14.51 -0.23
C GLY A 37 -20.23 13.13 0.39
N PRO A 38 -20.29 12.06 -0.42
CA PRO A 38 -20.83 10.78 0.02
C PRO A 38 -19.90 10.02 0.98
N GLU A 39 -20.46 9.01 1.63
CA GLU A 39 -19.70 7.92 2.25
C GLU A 39 -19.34 6.86 1.20
N PHE A 40 -18.25 6.14 1.42
CA PHE A 40 -17.76 5.13 0.49
C PHE A 40 -17.70 3.76 1.17
N GLN A 41 -18.28 2.73 0.54
CA GLN A 41 -18.06 1.37 1.04
C GLN A 41 -16.62 0.91 0.78
N LEU A 42 -16.05 1.31 -0.36
CA LEU A 42 -14.70 0.96 -0.76
C LEU A 42 -14.05 2.11 -1.52
N VAL A 43 -12.81 2.41 -1.17
CA VAL A 43 -11.91 3.28 -1.95
C VAL A 43 -10.75 2.44 -2.47
N LYS A 44 -10.55 2.41 -3.79
CA LYS A 44 -9.35 1.80 -4.39
C LYS A 44 -8.32 2.88 -4.72
N ILE A 45 -7.07 2.69 -4.29
CA ILE A 45 -5.94 3.57 -4.60
C ILE A 45 -4.85 2.72 -5.27
N ASP A 46 -4.54 3.03 -6.53
CA ASP A 46 -3.63 2.27 -7.39
C ASP A 46 -2.99 3.26 -8.37
N THR A 47 -2.02 4.02 -7.89
CA THR A 47 -1.49 5.21 -8.59
C THR A 47 0.01 5.19 -8.82
N GLY A 48 0.68 4.10 -8.47
CA GLY A 48 2.07 3.84 -8.82
C GLY A 48 3.05 4.77 -8.10
N GLY A 49 2.76 5.12 -6.84
CA GLY A 49 3.67 5.85 -5.95
C GLY A 49 3.08 7.10 -5.29
N SER A 50 1.94 7.62 -5.77
CA SER A 50 1.33 8.83 -5.18
C SER A 50 0.36 8.56 -4.03
N GLU A 51 0.25 7.31 -3.59
CA GLU A 51 -0.73 6.84 -2.61
C GLU A 51 -0.65 7.64 -1.30
N LEU A 52 0.56 7.88 -0.77
CA LEU A 52 0.74 8.63 0.47
C LEU A 52 0.27 10.09 0.34
N GLY A 53 0.53 10.73 -0.80
CA GLY A 53 0.07 12.09 -1.07
C GLY A 53 -1.46 12.17 -1.17
N ILE A 54 -2.08 11.15 -1.79
CA ILE A 54 -3.54 11.02 -1.89
C ILE A 54 -4.16 10.85 -0.51
N LEU A 55 -3.59 9.99 0.34
CA LEU A 55 -4.06 9.79 1.72
C LEU A 55 -3.99 11.09 2.53
N LYS A 56 -2.86 11.81 2.47
CA LYS A 56 -2.65 13.07 3.22
C LYS A 56 -3.52 14.23 2.71
N GLY A 57 -3.78 14.31 1.41
CA GLY A 57 -4.68 15.32 0.85
C GLY A 57 -6.17 14.98 1.06
N GLY A 58 -6.47 13.74 1.43
CA GLY A 58 -7.82 13.19 1.45
C GLY A 58 -8.30 12.73 2.82
N GLU A 59 -7.69 13.19 3.92
CA GLU A 59 -7.97 12.62 5.25
C GLU A 59 -9.47 12.57 5.58
N HIS A 60 -10.21 13.64 5.34
CA HIS A 60 -11.64 13.70 5.65
C HIS A 60 -12.45 12.77 4.73
N THR A 61 -12.05 12.66 3.47
CA THR A 61 -12.70 11.80 2.48
C THR A 61 -12.41 10.33 2.76
N ILE A 62 -11.16 9.99 3.06
CA ILE A 62 -10.71 8.64 3.40
C ILE A 62 -11.36 8.16 4.70
N GLN A 63 -11.52 9.03 5.70
CA GLN A 63 -12.24 8.69 6.93
C GLN A 63 -13.72 8.33 6.72
N ARG A 64 -14.32 8.66 5.57
CA ARG A 64 -15.69 8.25 5.22
C ARG A 64 -15.74 6.92 4.46
N ALA A 65 -14.60 6.27 4.23
CA ALA A 65 -14.53 4.94 3.66
C ALA A 65 -14.70 3.85 4.74
N GLU A 66 -15.43 2.78 4.42
CA GLU A 66 -15.46 1.56 5.25
C GLU A 66 -14.22 0.67 4.97
N LEU A 67 -13.85 0.54 3.69
CA LEU A 67 -12.71 -0.25 3.21
C LEU A 67 -11.80 0.57 2.30
N ILE A 68 -10.50 0.24 2.30
CA ILE A 68 -9.50 0.79 1.38
C ILE A 68 -8.72 -0.35 0.76
N LEU A 69 -8.75 -0.47 -0.57
CA LEU A 69 -7.88 -1.38 -1.31
C LEU A 69 -6.74 -0.58 -1.94
N LEU A 70 -5.54 -0.75 -1.40
CA LEU A 70 -4.38 0.04 -1.78
C LEU A 70 -3.33 -0.85 -2.45
N LYS A 71 -2.87 -0.46 -3.64
CA LYS A 71 -1.72 -1.08 -4.29
C LYS A 71 -0.43 -0.45 -3.76
N ALA A 72 0.41 -1.26 -3.13
CA ALA A 72 1.66 -0.82 -2.52
C ALA A 72 2.85 -1.57 -3.09
N SER A 73 3.95 -0.86 -3.29
CA SER A 73 5.22 -1.46 -3.69
C SER A 73 5.96 -2.05 -2.49
N VAL A 74 6.43 -3.28 -2.65
CA VAL A 74 7.35 -3.96 -1.73
C VAL A 74 8.79 -3.76 -2.19
N LEU A 75 9.03 -3.76 -3.50
CA LEU A 75 10.30 -3.37 -4.11
C LEU A 75 10.27 -1.88 -4.51
N PRO A 76 11.43 -1.20 -4.58
CA PRO A 76 11.52 0.22 -4.97
C PRO A 76 11.33 0.41 -6.49
N ILE A 77 10.13 0.10 -6.99
CA ILE A 77 9.77 0.18 -8.41
C ILE A 77 9.73 1.63 -8.88
N ASN A 78 9.14 2.53 -8.08
CA ASN A 78 9.13 3.96 -8.37
C ASN A 78 10.11 4.67 -7.42
N ARG A 79 10.98 5.51 -7.96
CA ARG A 79 11.98 6.26 -7.18
C ARG A 79 11.25 7.17 -6.19
N GLU A 80 11.68 7.17 -4.94
CA GLU A 80 11.14 8.02 -3.86
C GLU A 80 9.66 7.78 -3.51
N ALA A 81 9.03 6.76 -4.11
CA ALA A 81 7.68 6.37 -3.77
C ALA A 81 7.63 5.77 -2.34
N PRO A 82 6.50 5.93 -1.61
CA PRO A 82 6.32 5.36 -0.29
C PRO A 82 6.36 3.83 -0.34
N SER A 83 6.94 3.22 0.70
CA SER A 83 6.92 1.78 0.88
C SER A 83 5.57 1.30 1.40
N LEU A 84 5.29 -0.01 1.29
CA LEU A 84 4.18 -0.65 1.98
C LEU A 84 4.14 -0.30 3.48
N ALA A 85 5.29 -0.22 4.15
CA ALA A 85 5.36 0.12 5.57
C ALA A 85 4.89 1.55 5.85
N ASP A 86 5.29 2.51 5.03
CA ASP A 86 4.85 3.91 5.14
C ASP A 86 3.32 4.02 5.00
N LEU A 87 2.76 3.30 4.04
CA LEU A 87 1.32 3.29 3.78
C LEU A 87 0.53 2.60 4.89
N ILE A 88 1.05 1.51 5.46
CA ILE A 88 0.44 0.86 6.63
C ILE A 88 0.43 1.83 7.83
N LEU A 89 1.54 2.53 8.09
CA LEU A 89 1.62 3.47 9.20
C LEU A 89 0.65 4.64 9.03
N GLU A 90 0.54 5.19 7.82
CA GLU A 90 -0.40 6.26 7.52
C GLU A 90 -1.86 5.80 7.71
N LEU A 91 -2.22 4.64 7.16
CA LEU A 91 -3.58 4.11 7.32
C LEU A 91 -3.93 3.75 8.76
N ARG A 92 -2.96 3.26 9.54
CA ARG A 92 -3.13 3.07 10.99
C ARG A 92 -3.41 4.39 11.71
N ARG A 93 -2.69 5.46 11.38
CA ARG A 93 -2.94 6.81 11.92
C ARG A 93 -4.36 7.28 11.60
N LEU A 94 -4.86 6.96 10.40
CA LEU A 94 -6.21 7.31 9.94
C LEU A 94 -7.33 6.40 10.50
N GLY A 95 -6.99 5.42 11.36
CA GLY A 95 -7.97 4.54 11.99
C GLY A 95 -8.38 3.33 11.15
N PHE A 96 -7.49 2.87 10.28
CA PHE A 96 -7.64 1.65 9.48
C PHE A 96 -6.65 0.56 9.92
N GLN A 97 -7.03 -0.69 9.73
CA GLN A 97 -6.19 -1.86 9.97
C GLN A 97 -6.08 -2.70 8.69
N LEU A 98 -4.90 -3.28 8.46
CA LEU A 98 -4.70 -4.25 7.37
C LEU A 98 -5.46 -5.53 7.72
N VAL A 99 -6.34 -5.98 6.83
CA VAL A 99 -7.17 -7.18 7.06
C VAL A 99 -6.94 -8.29 6.04
N ASP A 100 -6.46 -7.96 4.84
CA ASP A 100 -6.20 -8.96 3.80
C ASP A 100 -5.17 -8.47 2.77
N VAL A 101 -4.63 -9.41 1.98
CA VAL A 101 -3.83 -9.16 0.78
C VAL A 101 -4.56 -9.78 -0.40
N ALA A 102 -5.28 -8.94 -1.15
CA ALA A 102 -6.17 -9.37 -2.23
C ALA A 102 -5.41 -9.82 -3.49
N ASP A 103 -4.21 -9.29 -3.72
CA ASP A 103 -3.36 -9.68 -4.85
C ASP A 103 -1.87 -9.50 -4.53
N VAL A 104 -1.03 -10.32 -5.16
CA VAL A 104 0.43 -10.31 -4.99
C VAL A 104 1.09 -10.39 -6.36
N GLU A 105 1.79 -9.33 -6.72
CA GLU A 105 2.59 -9.26 -7.95
C GLU A 105 4.03 -9.62 -7.63
N TYR A 106 4.65 -10.40 -8.52
CA TYR A 106 6.00 -10.89 -8.33
C TYR A 106 6.90 -10.44 -9.47
N GLU A 107 8.12 -10.07 -9.13
CA GLU A 107 9.22 -9.90 -10.07
C GLU A 107 10.07 -11.17 -10.06
N VAL A 108 10.45 -11.63 -11.26
CA VAL A 108 11.36 -12.76 -11.43
C VAL A 108 12.74 -12.21 -11.72
N SER A 109 13.63 -12.29 -10.74
CA SER A 109 15.05 -12.05 -11.01
C SER A 109 15.63 -13.32 -11.65
N THR A 110 16.12 -13.19 -12.87
CA THR A 110 17.05 -14.18 -13.43
C THR A 110 18.42 -13.83 -12.86
N GLY A 111 19.01 -14.72 -12.06
CA GLY A 111 20.25 -14.44 -11.35
C GLY A 111 21.36 -13.99 -12.31
N ALA A 112 21.72 -12.71 -12.27
CA ALA A 112 22.92 -12.17 -12.93
C ALA A 112 24.13 -12.13 -11.99
N ALA A 113 24.03 -12.74 -10.80
CA ALA A 113 25.20 -12.93 -9.95
C ALA A 113 26.00 -14.13 -10.48
N PRO A 114 27.29 -13.96 -10.85
CA PRO A 114 28.08 -15.01 -11.51
C PRO A 114 28.27 -16.30 -10.68
N ASN A 115 27.82 -16.32 -9.42
CA ASN A 115 27.93 -17.46 -8.51
C ASN A 115 26.58 -17.89 -7.88
N ALA A 116 25.44 -17.31 -8.30
CA ALA A 116 24.13 -17.78 -7.84
C ALA A 116 23.74 -18.99 -8.69
N GLY A 117 23.41 -20.11 -8.04
CA GLY A 117 22.91 -21.30 -8.73
C GLY A 117 21.74 -20.97 -9.65
N THR A 118 21.46 -21.84 -10.62
CA THR A 118 20.51 -21.66 -11.74
C THR A 118 19.02 -21.52 -11.34
N GLY A 119 18.72 -21.19 -10.08
CA GLY A 119 17.36 -20.97 -9.60
C GLY A 119 16.93 -19.51 -9.78
N ALA A 120 15.83 -19.29 -10.50
CA ALA A 120 15.18 -17.98 -10.52
C ALA A 120 14.59 -17.66 -9.15
N ALA A 121 14.95 -16.52 -8.56
CA ALA A 121 14.37 -16.05 -7.31
C ALA A 121 13.17 -15.14 -7.63
N ARG A 122 11.97 -15.54 -7.18
CA ARG A 122 10.77 -14.68 -7.19
C ARG A 122 10.78 -13.79 -5.96
N GLN A 123 10.63 -12.50 -6.16
CA GLN A 123 10.43 -11.52 -5.09
C GLN A 123 9.04 -10.91 -5.24
N VAL A 124 8.37 -10.63 -4.12
CA VAL A 124 7.12 -9.87 -4.14
C VAL A 124 7.48 -8.45 -4.54
N ALA A 125 6.92 -7.98 -5.64
CA ALA A 125 7.15 -6.65 -6.18
C ALA A 125 6.14 -5.65 -5.63
N GLN A 126 4.85 -6.01 -5.67
CA GLN A 126 3.75 -5.19 -5.20
C GLN A 126 2.66 -6.07 -4.59
N VAL A 127 1.83 -5.46 -3.74
CA VAL A 127 0.65 -6.11 -3.14
C VAL A 127 -0.55 -5.19 -3.26
N SER A 128 -1.74 -5.78 -3.46
CA SER A 128 -3.01 -5.10 -3.25
C SER A 128 -3.49 -5.39 -1.84
N ALA A 129 -3.20 -4.48 -0.91
CA ALA A 129 -3.50 -4.61 0.51
C ALA A 129 -4.89 -4.04 0.82
N LEU A 130 -5.74 -4.82 1.49
CA LEU A 130 -7.07 -4.42 1.91
C LEU A 130 -7.04 -3.98 3.38
N PHE A 131 -7.53 -2.78 3.62
CA PHE A 131 -7.65 -2.19 4.94
C PHE A 131 -9.11 -1.95 5.29
N ALA A 132 -9.46 -2.18 6.55
CA ALA A 132 -10.78 -1.92 7.09
C ALA A 132 -10.73 -0.82 8.15
N LYS A 133 -11.75 0.04 8.17
CA LYS A 133 -11.92 1.02 9.24
C LYS A 133 -12.11 0.29 10.56
N ASN A 134 -11.45 0.75 11.62
CA ASN A 134 -11.48 0.10 12.94
C ASN A 134 -12.90 -0.05 13.52
N SER A 135 -13.83 0.84 13.17
CA SER A 135 -15.22 0.78 13.60
C SER A 135 -16.11 -0.10 12.70
N SER A 136 -15.58 -0.67 11.61
CA SER A 136 -16.33 -1.50 10.68
C SER A 136 -16.44 -2.94 11.17
N ARG A 137 -17.40 -3.70 10.62
CA ARG A 137 -17.54 -5.14 10.90
C ARG A 137 -16.43 -6.02 10.33
N PHE A 138 -15.58 -5.47 9.47
CA PHE A 138 -14.48 -6.18 8.81
C PHE A 138 -13.18 -6.09 9.61
N ALA A 139 -13.10 -5.16 10.56
CA ALA A 139 -11.98 -5.00 11.44
C ALA A 139 -11.98 -6.10 12.52
N HIS A 140 -10.82 -6.69 12.79
CA HIS A 140 -10.64 -7.49 13.99
C HIS A 140 -10.71 -6.55 15.20
N PRO A 141 -11.47 -6.92 16.26
CA PRO A 141 -11.45 -6.16 17.50
C PRO A 141 -10.02 -6.09 18.02
N LEU A 142 -9.51 -4.87 18.22
CA LEU A 142 -8.25 -4.69 18.93
C LEU A 142 -8.50 -5.12 20.37
N GLN A 143 -7.87 -6.22 20.80
CA GLN A 143 -7.89 -6.59 22.21
C GLN A 143 -7.09 -5.52 22.99
N PRO A 144 -7.54 -5.12 24.19
CA PRO A 144 -6.73 -4.30 25.07
C PRO A 144 -5.35 -4.97 25.27
N GLU A 145 -4.26 -4.20 25.29
CA GLU A 145 -2.90 -4.73 25.42
C GLU A 145 -2.75 -5.68 26.63
N GLU A 146 -3.47 -5.41 27.71
CA GLU A 146 -3.52 -6.25 28.92
C GLU A 146 -4.05 -7.67 28.64
N ALA A 147 -5.00 -7.83 27.72
CA ALA A 147 -5.55 -9.13 27.33
C ALA A 147 -4.57 -9.93 26.45
N MET A 148 -3.80 -9.25 25.60
CA MET A 148 -2.76 -9.89 24.78
C MET A 148 -1.59 -10.40 25.62
N ALA A 149 -1.12 -9.61 26.59
CA ALA A 149 -0.03 -10.00 27.49
C ALA A 149 -0.39 -11.23 28.35
N SER A 150 -1.65 -11.31 28.80
CA SER A 150 -2.19 -12.46 29.53
C SER A 150 -2.23 -13.72 28.65
N THR A 151 -2.71 -13.59 27.41
CA THR A 151 -2.83 -14.72 26.48
C THR A 151 -1.45 -15.29 26.10
N TYR A 152 -0.48 -14.42 25.81
CA TYR A 152 0.91 -14.82 25.53
C TYR A 152 1.56 -15.56 26.70
N SER A 153 1.30 -15.11 27.93
CA SER A 153 1.84 -15.74 29.13
C SER A 153 1.25 -17.15 29.33
N GLN A 154 -0.05 -17.32 29.07
CA GLN A 154 -0.72 -18.62 29.18
C GLN A 154 -0.27 -19.61 28.10
N GLU A 155 -0.06 -19.16 26.87
CA GLU A 155 0.44 -20.02 25.79
C GLU A 155 1.89 -20.47 26.03
N LEU A 156 2.73 -19.61 26.61
CA LEU A 156 4.11 -19.95 26.99
C LEU A 156 4.17 -20.95 28.17
N GLU A 157 3.21 -20.89 29.09
CA GLU A 157 3.08 -21.87 30.17
C GLU A 157 2.54 -23.22 29.67
N ALA A 158 1.61 -23.21 28.71
CA ALA A 158 1.05 -24.44 28.12
C ALA A 158 2.05 -25.19 27.19
N ALA A 159 3.10 -24.50 26.73
CA ALA A 159 4.15 -25.06 25.88
C ALA A 159 5.34 -25.67 26.68
N ARG A 160 5.28 -25.69 28.01
CA ARG A 160 6.28 -26.30 28.91
C ARG A 160 5.78 -27.62 29.49
#